data_AF-A0AAV6HTX9-F1
#
_entry.id   AF-A0AAV6HTX9-F1
#
_cell.length_a   1.000
_cell.length_b   1.000
_cell.length_c   1.000
_cell.angle_alpha   90.00
_cell.angle_beta   90.00
_cell.angle_gamma   90.00
#
_symmetry.space_group_name_H-M   'P 1'
#
loop_
_entity.id
_entity.type
_entity.pdbx_description
1 polymer ?
#
loop_
_entity_poly.entity_id
_entity_poly.type
_entity_poly.pdbx_seq_one_letter_code
_entity_poly.pdbx_strand_id
1 'polypeptide(L)'
;MGFRSFRAFNEAMLAKQGFKLQSVRPPNTDIQLVGDVIVSGKGWNIPKLAPVISHLELQAIQKIPLPCLNRRDRLIWHHSKNGVYSVKSGYHIATNLRAVKSASKPGSSFQPGANLWRTIWKLKIPNKIKNFWWRVCRNGLATKENLFRRKCAQSNICPICNLEVESIEHLLFFCPWARAVWFGCNVVFEGIIGRPNSTIKWTAHILESMSKPTAMLFFEKDYFYCLEYLEGEK
;
A
#
# COMPACT_ATOMS: atom_id res chain seq x y z
N MET A 1 -7.35 15.59 -3.80
CA MET A 1 -7.43 15.37 -2.34
C MET A 1 -8.22 14.10 -2.10
N GLY A 2 -7.65 13.08 -1.44
CA GLY A 2 -8.20 11.71 -1.39
C GLY A 2 -8.88 11.31 -0.08
N PHE A 3 -9.26 12.26 0.76
CA PHE A 3 -10.01 11.99 1.99
C PHE A 3 -11.48 12.32 1.76
N ARG A 4 -12.34 11.30 1.86
CA ARG A 4 -13.80 11.42 1.68
C ARG A 4 -14.55 11.82 2.96
N SER A 5 -13.83 12.08 4.06
CA SER A 5 -14.42 12.38 5.36
C SER A 5 -13.47 13.23 6.20
N PHE A 6 -14.00 14.35 6.71
CA PHE A 6 -13.30 15.25 7.64
C PHE A 6 -13.00 14.57 8.98
N ARG A 7 -13.86 13.62 9.40
CA ARG A 7 -13.66 12.80 10.60
C ARG A 7 -12.44 11.90 10.49
N ALA A 8 -12.24 11.25 9.35
CA ALA A 8 -11.07 10.40 9.10
C ALA A 8 -9.76 11.20 9.05
N PHE A 9 -9.82 12.48 8.65
CA PHE A 9 -8.69 13.40 8.70
C PHE A 9 -8.35 13.78 10.15
N ASN A 10 -9.36 14.13 10.96
CA ASN A 10 -9.15 14.45 12.38
C ASN A 10 -8.69 13.23 13.19
N GLU A 11 -9.26 12.04 12.99
CA GLU A 11 -8.84 10.81 13.68
C GLU A 11 -7.38 10.43 13.35
N ALA A 12 -6.94 10.61 12.10
CA ALA A 12 -5.55 10.37 11.71
C ALA A 12 -4.57 11.39 12.30
N MET A 13 -5.01 12.64 12.52
CA MET A 13 -4.21 13.71 13.12
C MET A 13 -4.15 13.59 14.66
N LEU A 14 -5.21 13.09 15.30
CA LEU A 14 -5.29 12.95 16.77
C LEU A 14 -4.58 11.70 17.30
N ALA A 15 -4.41 10.65 16.49
CA ALA A 15 -3.87 9.36 16.93
C ALA A 15 -2.39 9.34 17.37
N LYS A 16 -1.68 10.49 17.38
CA LYS A 16 -0.27 10.58 17.82
C LYS A 16 -0.02 11.56 18.97
N GLN A 17 -1.05 12.20 19.52
CA GLN A 17 -0.91 13.02 20.72
C GLN A 17 -1.42 12.21 21.90
N GLY A 18 -0.50 11.63 22.68
CA GLY A 18 -0.77 10.81 23.86
C GLY A 18 -1.38 11.56 25.04
N PHE A 19 -2.18 12.60 24.80
CA PHE A 19 -2.89 13.33 25.82
C PHE A 19 -4.37 13.43 25.42
N LYS A 20 -5.21 12.62 26.07
CA LYS A 20 -6.66 12.72 25.97
C LYS A 20 -7.12 13.48 27.20
N LEU A 21 -7.82 14.60 27.02
CA LEU A 21 -8.51 15.27 28.11
C LEU A 21 -9.53 14.28 28.71
N GLN A 22 -9.39 14.02 30.00
CA GLN A 22 -10.27 13.19 30.80
C GLN A 22 -11.37 14.03 31.47
N SER A 23 -11.12 15.32 31.73
CA SER A 23 -12.12 16.20 32.32
C SER A 23 -13.31 16.41 31.38
N VAL A 24 -14.50 16.25 31.95
CA VAL A 24 -15.76 16.51 31.26
C VAL A 24 -16.00 18.02 31.24
N ARG A 25 -16.42 18.55 30.09
CA ARG A 25 -16.78 19.96 29.95
C ARG A 25 -17.93 20.30 30.93
N PRO A 26 -17.76 21.30 31.83
CA PRO A 26 -18.82 21.73 32.72
C PRO A 26 -20.03 22.26 31.95
N PRO A 27 -21.27 21.98 32.41
CA PRO A 27 -22.45 22.64 31.88
C PRO A 27 -22.37 24.16 32.13
N ASN A 28 -22.77 24.97 31.15
CA ASN A 28 -22.74 26.45 31.19
C ASN A 28 -21.34 27.11 31.26
N THR A 29 -20.31 26.51 30.64
CA THR A 29 -19.02 27.21 30.49
C THR A 29 -19.00 28.17 29.29
N ASP A 30 -18.52 29.39 29.52
CA ASP A 30 -18.30 30.42 28.51
C ASP A 30 -17.07 30.16 27.61
N ILE A 31 -16.28 29.11 27.89
CA ILE A 31 -15.08 28.76 27.12
C ILE A 31 -15.49 27.95 25.90
N GLN A 32 -15.40 28.52 24.71
CA GLN A 32 -15.72 27.86 23.45
C GLN A 32 -14.48 27.50 22.65
N LEU A 33 -13.47 28.38 22.70
CA LEU A 33 -12.23 28.26 21.94
C LEU A 33 -11.03 28.19 22.88
N VAL A 34 -9.95 27.58 22.40
CA VAL A 34 -8.65 27.60 23.08
C VAL A 34 -8.14 29.05 23.22
N GLY A 35 -8.51 29.93 22.27
CA GLY A 35 -8.21 31.36 22.35
C GLY A 35 -8.82 32.05 23.59
N ASP A 36 -9.96 31.60 24.09
CA ASP A 36 -10.67 32.23 25.23
C ASP A 36 -9.94 32.05 26.57
N VAL A 37 -8.97 31.15 26.60
CA VAL A 37 -8.13 30.80 27.75
C VAL A 37 -6.66 31.15 27.51
N ILE A 38 -6.35 31.92 26.48
CA ILE A 38 -5.01 32.45 26.20
C ILE A 38 -5.03 33.96 26.44
N VAL A 39 -4.13 34.43 27.31
CA VAL A 39 -3.88 35.85 27.51
C VAL A 39 -2.70 36.25 26.62
N SER A 40 -2.95 37.10 25.63
CA SER A 40 -1.93 37.55 24.68
C SER A 40 -0.69 38.09 25.40
N GLY A 41 0.48 37.51 25.09
CA GLY A 41 1.76 37.88 25.70
C GLY A 41 1.97 37.43 27.15
N LYS A 42 0.95 36.86 27.82
CA LYS A 42 1.03 36.40 29.22
C LYS A 42 0.85 34.89 29.39
N GLY A 43 0.46 34.19 28.32
CA GLY A 43 0.33 32.73 28.33
C GLY A 43 -1.08 32.25 28.69
N TRP A 44 -1.19 31.08 29.31
CA TRP A 44 -2.47 30.46 29.65
C TRP A 44 -3.19 31.19 30.80
N ASN A 45 -4.51 31.37 30.69
CA ASN A 45 -5.35 31.90 31.76
C ASN A 45 -5.64 30.80 32.81
N ILE A 46 -4.72 30.65 33.76
CA ILE A 46 -4.80 29.60 34.79
C ILE A 46 -6.06 29.71 35.67
N PRO A 47 -6.46 30.90 36.16
CA PRO A 47 -7.69 31.03 36.94
C PRO A 47 -8.95 30.57 36.19
N LYS A 48 -8.98 30.78 34.86
CA LYS A 48 -10.11 30.37 34.01
C LYS A 48 -10.09 28.87 33.68
N LEU A 49 -8.91 28.24 33.65
CA LEU A 49 -8.74 26.81 33.37
C LEU A 49 -8.91 25.92 34.60
N ALA A 50 -8.37 26.32 35.75
CA ALA A 50 -8.33 25.52 36.98
C ALA A 50 -9.70 24.91 37.41
N PRO A 51 -10.86 25.59 37.28
CA PRO A 51 -12.15 25.00 37.65
C PRO A 51 -12.74 24.06 36.58
N VAL A 52 -12.17 24.01 35.37
CA VAL A 52 -12.75 23.31 34.21
C VAL A 52 -12.05 21.97 33.94
N ILE A 53 -10.80 21.83 34.38
CA ILE A 53 -9.96 20.66 34.12
C ILE A 53 -9.25 20.20 35.39
N SER A 54 -8.81 18.94 35.40
CA SER A 54 -8.07 18.37 36.51
C SER A 54 -6.70 19.03 36.66
N HIS A 55 -6.13 18.91 37.86
CA HIS A 55 -4.79 19.44 38.14
C HIS A 55 -3.71 18.84 37.24
N LEU A 56 -3.81 17.55 36.90
CA LEU A 56 -2.87 16.86 36.00
C LEU A 56 -2.92 17.44 34.58
N GLU A 57 -4.12 17.75 34.08
CA GLU A 57 -4.31 18.38 32.77
C GLU A 57 -3.83 19.82 32.76
N LEU A 58 -4.08 20.56 33.84
CA LEU A 58 -3.59 21.93 33.98
C LEU A 58 -2.06 21.98 33.92
N GLN A 59 -1.38 21.08 34.62
CA GLN A 59 0.08 20.95 34.57
C GLN A 59 0.58 20.58 33.16
N ALA A 60 -0.14 19.72 32.45
CA ALA A 60 0.21 19.34 31.08
C ALA A 60 0.05 20.51 30.10
N ILE A 61 -1.05 21.27 30.22
CA ILE A 61 -1.32 22.45 29.38
C ILE A 61 -0.30 23.55 29.63
N GLN A 62 0.08 23.78 30.89
CA GLN A 62 1.12 24.75 31.24
C GLN A 62 2.48 24.46 30.58
N LYS A 63 2.79 23.19 30.29
CA LYS A 63 4.01 22.79 29.58
C LYS A 63 3.96 23.07 28.09
N ILE A 64 2.80 23.40 27.52
CA ILE A 64 2.65 23.74 26.11
C ILE A 64 3.14 25.18 25.93
N PRO A 65 4.26 25.40 25.20
CA PRO A 65 4.77 26.75 24.99
C PRO A 65 3.80 27.54 24.10
N LEU A 66 3.34 28.68 24.60
CA LEU A 66 2.57 29.63 23.81
C LEU A 66 3.51 30.66 23.17
N PRO A 67 3.24 31.06 21.91
CA PRO A 67 4.02 32.12 21.28
C PRO A 67 3.83 33.44 22.05
N CYS A 68 4.93 34.05 22.45
CA CYS A 68 4.96 35.37 23.11
C CYS A 68 4.55 36.51 22.15
N LEU A 69 4.67 36.27 20.85
CA LEU A 69 4.30 37.21 19.80
C LEU A 69 2.97 36.79 19.17
N ASN A 70 2.06 37.75 19.04
CA ASN A 70 0.81 37.55 18.32
C ASN A 70 1.10 37.31 16.83
N ARG A 71 1.19 36.03 16.44
CA ARG A 71 1.41 35.60 15.07
C ARG A 71 0.13 34.96 14.55
N ARG A 72 -0.20 35.23 13.29
CA ARG A 72 -1.30 34.55 12.59
C ARG A 72 -1.02 33.05 12.48
N ASP A 73 -2.05 32.25 12.74
CA ASP A 73 -2.02 30.81 12.57
C ASP A 73 -1.62 30.41 11.15
N ARG A 74 -0.90 29.29 11.03
CA ARG A 74 -0.47 28.73 9.75
C ARG A 74 -0.68 27.22 9.77
N LEU A 75 -1.06 26.68 8.63
CA LEU A 75 -1.11 25.23 8.43
C LEU A 75 0.32 24.68 8.38
N ILE A 76 0.62 23.73 9.26
CA ILE A 76 1.94 23.09 9.38
C ILE A 76 1.78 21.59 9.10
N TRP A 77 2.57 21.08 8.16
CA TRP A 77 2.69 19.66 7.91
C TRP A 77 3.66 19.03 8.92
N HIS A 78 3.11 18.48 10.00
CA HIS A 78 3.88 17.90 11.10
C HIS A 78 4.77 16.70 10.73
N HIS A 79 4.57 16.11 9.54
CA HIS A 79 5.45 15.06 9.00
C HIS A 79 6.66 15.63 8.25
N SER A 80 6.88 16.94 8.27
CA SER A 80 8.10 17.58 7.79
C SER A 80 8.76 18.41 8.90
N LYS A 81 10.09 18.38 8.96
CA LYS A 81 10.88 19.14 9.95
C LYS A 81 10.72 20.65 9.81
N ASN A 82 10.48 21.13 8.58
CA ASN A 82 10.25 22.55 8.30
C ASN A 82 8.75 22.92 8.26
N GLY A 83 7.86 21.97 8.54
CA GLY A 83 6.41 22.22 8.50
C GLY A 83 5.81 22.38 7.11
N VAL A 84 6.60 22.27 6.03
CA VAL A 84 6.12 22.43 4.65
C VAL A 84 5.64 21.09 4.10
N TYR A 85 4.47 21.10 3.47
CA TYR A 85 3.95 19.93 2.77
C TYR A 85 4.70 19.68 1.46
N SER A 86 5.02 18.42 1.18
CA SER A 86 5.48 17.98 -0.14
C SER A 86 4.74 16.73 -0.59
N VAL A 87 4.54 16.57 -1.90
CA VAL A 87 3.94 15.36 -2.48
C VAL A 87 4.67 14.09 -2.03
N LYS A 88 6.02 14.14 -1.99
CA LYS A 88 6.86 13.04 -1.50
C LYS A 88 6.52 12.66 -0.05
N SER A 89 6.48 13.62 0.86
CA SER A 89 6.14 13.36 2.27
C SER A 89 4.71 12.82 2.43
N GLY A 90 3.74 13.37 1.67
CA GLY A 90 2.37 12.89 1.67
C GLY A 90 2.26 11.44 1.16
N TYR A 91 2.98 11.11 0.09
CA TYR A 91 3.03 9.76 -0.47
C TYR A 91 3.59 8.75 0.52
N HIS A 92 4.72 9.06 1.18
CA HIS A 92 5.32 8.17 2.19
C HIS A 92 4.37 7.87 3.36
N ILE A 93 3.64 8.88 3.84
CA ILE A 93 2.63 8.67 4.89
C ILE A 93 1.47 7.82 4.38
N ALA A 94 0.95 8.10 3.18
CA ALA A 94 -0.12 7.32 2.58
C ALA A 94 0.24 5.84 2.38
N THR A 95 1.48 5.56 1.96
CA THR A 95 1.98 4.18 1.82
C THR A 95 2.11 3.48 3.17
N ASN A 96 2.63 4.17 4.19
CA ASN A 96 2.78 3.60 5.53
C ASN A 96 1.42 3.30 6.16
N LEU A 97 0.45 4.22 6.03
CA LEU A 97 -0.91 4.00 6.53
C LEU A 97 -1.61 2.82 5.82
N ARG A 98 -1.35 2.62 4.52
CA ARG A 98 -1.83 1.44 3.80
C ARG A 98 -1.18 0.16 4.31
N ALA A 99 0.13 0.17 4.54
CA ALA A 99 0.85 -0.98 5.09
C ALA A 99 0.31 -1.38 6.48
N VAL A 100 0.10 -0.39 7.37
CA VAL A 100 -0.48 -0.63 8.71
C VAL A 100 -1.91 -1.18 8.62
N LYS A 101 -2.76 -0.64 7.72
CA LYS A 101 -4.12 -1.17 7.49
C LYS A 101 -4.15 -2.56 6.83
N SER A 102 -3.05 -2.97 6.21
CA SER A 102 -2.90 -4.29 5.59
C SER A 102 -2.38 -5.34 6.56
N ALA A 103 -1.77 -4.93 7.68
CA ALA A 103 -1.24 -5.83 8.70
C ALA A 103 -2.32 -6.58 9.51
N SER A 104 -3.57 -6.09 9.48
CA SER A 104 -4.74 -6.73 10.13
C SER A 104 -5.52 -7.67 9.21
N LYS A 105 -5.07 -7.85 7.96
CA LYS A 105 -5.49 -8.97 7.11
C LYS A 105 -4.32 -9.94 7.06
N PRO A 106 -4.53 -11.26 7.21
CA PRO A 106 -3.52 -12.23 6.78
C PRO A 106 -3.43 -12.14 5.25
N GLY A 107 -2.72 -11.14 4.75
CA GLY A 107 -2.34 -11.07 3.36
C GLY A 107 -1.37 -12.21 3.13
N SER A 108 -1.64 -13.06 2.14
CA SER A 108 -0.73 -14.10 1.64
C SER A 108 0.60 -13.56 1.07
N SER A 109 0.98 -12.33 1.40
CA SER A 109 2.17 -11.64 0.92
C SER A 109 3.40 -12.03 1.73
N PHE A 110 3.89 -13.23 1.47
CA PHE A 110 5.32 -13.51 1.62
C PHE A 110 6.06 -12.46 0.76
N GLN A 111 6.85 -11.58 1.39
CA GLN A 111 7.77 -10.70 0.67
C GLN A 111 8.80 -11.60 -0.04
N PRO A 112 8.99 -11.53 -1.36
CA PRO A 112 9.99 -12.35 -2.01
C PRO A 112 11.37 -11.97 -1.46
N GLY A 113 11.99 -12.88 -0.71
CA GLY A 113 13.28 -12.65 -0.09
C GLY A 113 14.33 -12.29 -1.13
N ALA A 114 15.39 -11.59 -0.71
CA ALA A 114 16.50 -11.15 -1.59
C ALA A 114 17.09 -12.28 -2.47
N ASN A 115 16.92 -13.54 -2.03
CA ASN A 115 17.33 -14.73 -2.77
C ASN A 115 16.56 -14.93 -4.10
N LEU A 116 15.27 -14.59 -4.17
CA LEU A 116 14.48 -14.76 -5.41
C LEU A 116 15.01 -13.86 -6.54
N TRP A 117 15.34 -12.61 -6.21
CA TRP A 117 15.88 -11.67 -7.21
C TRP A 117 17.20 -12.16 -7.76
N ARG A 118 18.09 -12.67 -6.89
CA ARG A 118 19.35 -13.27 -7.30
C ARG A 118 19.12 -14.44 -8.26
N THR A 119 18.13 -15.28 -8.01
CA THR A 119 17.77 -16.40 -8.91
C THR A 119 17.33 -15.89 -10.28
N ILE A 120 16.35 -14.97 -10.34
CA ILE A 120 15.82 -14.42 -11.61
C ILE A 120 16.95 -13.83 -12.47
N TRP A 121 17.83 -13.03 -11.86
CA TRP A 121 18.87 -12.34 -12.60
C TRP A 121 20.02 -13.25 -13.04
N LYS A 122 20.27 -14.37 -12.33
CA LYS A 122 21.29 -15.37 -12.70
C LYS A 122 20.87 -16.31 -13.84
N LEU A 123 19.60 -16.36 -14.21
CA LEU A 123 19.13 -17.23 -15.29
C LEU A 123 19.79 -16.87 -16.63
N LYS A 124 20.15 -17.88 -17.42
CA LYS A 124 20.70 -17.72 -18.77
C LYS A 124 19.59 -17.58 -19.82
N ILE A 125 18.72 -16.59 -19.63
CA ILE A 125 17.57 -16.30 -20.50
C ILE A 125 17.57 -14.83 -20.93
N PRO A 126 16.89 -14.47 -22.04
CA PRO A 126 16.71 -13.08 -22.45
C PRO A 126 16.20 -12.17 -21.33
N ASN A 127 16.74 -10.94 -21.27
CA ASN A 127 16.38 -9.95 -20.24
C ASN A 127 14.88 -9.59 -20.23
N LYS A 128 14.19 -9.68 -21.38
CA LYS A 128 12.74 -9.49 -21.45
C LYS A 128 11.98 -10.48 -20.55
N ILE A 129 12.41 -11.73 -20.52
CA ILE A 129 11.79 -12.80 -19.71
C ILE A 129 12.11 -12.61 -18.23
N LYS A 130 13.34 -12.18 -17.90
CA LYS A 130 13.70 -11.80 -16.52
C LYS A 130 12.83 -10.66 -16.00
N ASN A 131 12.65 -9.62 -16.79
CA ASN A 131 11.77 -8.49 -16.46
C ASN A 131 10.32 -8.92 -16.30
N PHE A 132 9.82 -9.80 -17.18
CA PHE A 132 8.49 -10.38 -17.06
C PHE A 132 8.31 -11.10 -15.71
N TRP A 133 9.21 -12.01 -15.35
CA TRP A 133 9.14 -12.71 -14.06
C TRP A 133 9.28 -11.77 -12.86
N TRP A 134 10.13 -10.75 -12.96
CA TRP A 134 10.22 -9.72 -11.93
C TRP A 134 8.88 -8.99 -11.74
N ARG A 135 8.17 -8.66 -12.82
CA ARG A 135 6.82 -8.06 -12.76
C ARG A 135 5.80 -9.04 -12.17
N VAL A 136 5.85 -10.32 -12.54
CA VAL A 136 4.99 -11.39 -11.98
C VAL A 136 5.15 -11.47 -10.46
N CYS A 137 6.39 -11.63 -9.98
CA CYS A 137 6.69 -11.78 -8.55
C CYS A 137 6.33 -10.55 -7.71
N ARG A 138 6.21 -9.38 -8.34
CA ARG A 138 5.81 -8.12 -7.70
C ARG A 138 4.32 -7.79 -7.83
N ASN A 139 3.52 -8.69 -8.39
CA ASN A 139 2.13 -8.41 -8.75
C ASN A 139 1.99 -7.11 -9.58
N GLY A 140 2.89 -6.94 -10.56
CA GLY A 140 3.05 -5.74 -11.38
C GLY A 140 2.51 -5.87 -12.81
N LEU A 141 1.91 -7.00 -13.16
CA LEU A 141 1.23 -7.17 -14.46
C LEU A 141 -0.10 -6.41 -14.48
N ALA A 142 -0.52 -5.98 -15.66
CA ALA A 142 -1.75 -5.22 -15.87
C ALA A 142 -2.98 -6.14 -15.96
N THR A 143 -3.13 -7.09 -15.03
CA THR A 143 -4.30 -7.98 -14.99
C THR A 143 -5.58 -7.20 -14.68
N LYS A 144 -6.76 -7.68 -15.10
CA LYS A 144 -8.05 -7.07 -14.78
C LYS A 144 -8.26 -6.97 -13.28
N GLU A 145 -7.78 -7.93 -12.48
CA GLU A 145 -7.77 -7.80 -11.01
C GLU A 145 -7.00 -6.53 -10.56
N ASN A 146 -5.79 -6.33 -11.09
CA ASN A 146 -4.94 -5.19 -10.75
C ASN A 146 -5.51 -3.86 -11.24
N LEU A 147 -6.04 -3.83 -12.46
CA LEU A 147 -6.68 -2.66 -13.04
C LEU A 147 -7.97 -2.29 -12.30
N PHE A 148 -8.81 -3.28 -11.98
CA PHE A 148 -10.04 -3.07 -11.20
C PHE A 148 -9.73 -2.54 -9.78
N ARG A 149 -8.72 -3.10 -9.12
CA ARG A 149 -8.23 -2.61 -7.82
C ARG A 149 -7.76 -1.16 -7.87
N ARG A 150 -7.14 -0.74 -8.99
CA ARG A 150 -6.70 0.64 -9.25
C ARG A 150 -7.80 1.55 -9.79
N LYS A 151 -9.02 1.03 -9.98
CA LYS A 151 -10.16 1.74 -10.59
C LYS A 151 -9.91 2.18 -12.04
N CYS A 152 -9.08 1.42 -12.75
CA CYS A 152 -8.80 1.59 -14.18
C CYS A 152 -9.60 0.64 -15.08
N ALA A 153 -10.29 -0.36 -14.51
CA ALA A 153 -11.16 -1.28 -15.24
C ALA A 153 -12.53 -1.41 -14.54
N GLN A 154 -13.57 -1.69 -15.32
CA GLN A 154 -14.95 -1.86 -14.84
C GLN A 154 -15.23 -3.25 -14.26
N SER A 155 -14.50 -4.27 -14.72
CA SER A 155 -14.61 -5.66 -14.27
C SER A 155 -13.22 -6.24 -13.99
N ASN A 156 -13.17 -7.22 -13.09
CA ASN A 156 -11.97 -8.00 -12.78
C ASN A 156 -11.97 -9.40 -13.42
N ILE A 157 -13.00 -9.74 -14.20
CA ILE A 157 -13.13 -11.04 -14.87
C ILE A 157 -12.13 -11.17 -16.02
N CYS A 158 -11.58 -12.36 -16.20
CA CYS A 158 -10.67 -12.70 -17.30
C CYS A 158 -11.37 -12.54 -18.66
N PRO A 159 -10.85 -11.71 -19.57
CA PRO A 159 -11.46 -11.48 -20.87
C PRO A 159 -11.32 -12.67 -21.82
N ILE A 160 -10.39 -13.60 -21.55
CA ILE A 160 -10.13 -14.77 -22.39
C ILE A 160 -11.16 -15.87 -22.10
N CYS A 161 -11.31 -16.25 -20.83
CA CYS A 161 -12.20 -17.34 -20.45
C CYS A 161 -13.60 -16.88 -20.01
N ASN A 162 -13.73 -15.64 -19.52
CA ASN A 162 -14.96 -15.09 -18.93
C ASN A 162 -15.54 -15.90 -17.74
N LEU A 163 -14.74 -16.75 -17.09
CA LEU A 163 -15.19 -17.64 -16.01
C LEU A 163 -14.77 -17.15 -14.61
N GLU A 164 -13.53 -16.71 -14.44
CA GLU A 164 -12.96 -16.35 -13.15
C GLU A 164 -12.31 -14.96 -13.18
N VAL A 165 -11.93 -14.46 -12.01
CA VAL A 165 -11.13 -13.23 -11.86
C VAL A 165 -9.76 -13.41 -12.52
N GLU A 166 -9.32 -12.43 -13.30
CA GLU A 166 -8.00 -12.40 -13.90
C GLU A 166 -6.93 -12.02 -12.87
N SER A 167 -6.57 -12.96 -12.01
CA SER A 167 -5.33 -12.88 -11.24
C SER A 167 -4.13 -13.24 -12.12
N ILE A 168 -2.91 -13.01 -11.63
CA ILE A 168 -1.69 -13.40 -12.36
C ILE A 168 -1.62 -14.93 -12.51
N GLU A 169 -2.02 -15.67 -11.48
CA GLU A 169 -2.07 -17.14 -11.50
C GLU A 169 -3.12 -17.62 -12.50
N HIS A 170 -4.29 -16.99 -12.53
CA HIS A 170 -5.31 -17.33 -13.51
C HIS A 170 -4.83 -17.04 -14.94
N LEU A 171 -4.39 -15.82 -15.21
CA LEU A 171 -3.90 -15.38 -16.52
C LEU A 171 -2.85 -16.34 -17.08
N LEU A 172 -1.89 -16.73 -16.25
CA LEU A 172 -0.75 -17.50 -16.74
C LEU A 172 -0.98 -19.02 -16.68
N PHE A 173 -1.89 -19.55 -15.85
CA PHE A 173 -1.93 -21.00 -15.59
C PHE A 173 -3.31 -21.61 -15.37
N PHE A 174 -4.23 -20.94 -14.68
CA PHE A 174 -5.55 -21.53 -14.43
C PHE A 174 -6.57 -21.23 -15.52
N CYS A 175 -6.32 -20.21 -16.33
CA CYS A 175 -7.11 -19.94 -17.52
C CYS A 175 -7.07 -21.19 -18.43
N PRO A 176 -8.24 -21.73 -18.85
CA PRO A 176 -8.30 -22.89 -19.74
C PRO A 176 -7.45 -22.71 -21.00
N TRP A 177 -7.40 -21.49 -21.52
CA TRP A 177 -6.56 -21.15 -22.66
C TRP A 177 -5.06 -21.25 -22.34
N ALA A 178 -4.62 -20.68 -21.21
CA ALA A 178 -3.23 -20.78 -20.78
C ALA A 178 -2.81 -22.24 -20.52
N ARG A 179 -3.69 -23.06 -19.95
CA ARG A 179 -3.46 -24.51 -19.76
C ARG A 179 -3.21 -25.23 -21.09
N ALA A 180 -4.00 -24.90 -22.12
CA ALA A 180 -3.84 -25.49 -23.44
C ALA A 180 -2.49 -25.13 -24.07
N VAL A 181 -2.06 -23.87 -23.94
CA VAL A 181 -0.72 -23.43 -24.38
C VAL A 181 0.36 -24.25 -23.69
N TRP A 182 0.34 -24.32 -22.36
CA TRP A 182 1.34 -25.06 -21.59
C TRP A 182 1.35 -26.56 -21.87
N PHE A 183 0.20 -27.17 -22.14
CA PHE A 183 0.12 -28.57 -22.55
C PHE A 183 0.83 -28.83 -23.88
N GLY A 184 0.80 -27.86 -24.80
CA GLY A 184 1.52 -27.94 -26.07
C GLY A 184 3.04 -27.72 -25.93
N CYS A 185 3.50 -27.14 -24.82
CA CYS A 185 4.92 -26.96 -24.53
C CYS A 185 5.44 -28.24 -23.84
N ASN A 186 6.50 -28.86 -24.36
CA ASN A 186 7.21 -29.98 -23.72
C ASN A 186 7.91 -29.63 -22.38
N VAL A 187 7.41 -28.64 -21.65
CA VAL A 187 7.80 -28.37 -20.26
C VAL A 187 7.00 -29.35 -19.40
N VAL A 188 7.67 -30.26 -18.69
CA VAL A 188 6.98 -31.22 -17.83
C VAL A 188 6.35 -30.48 -16.64
N PHE A 189 5.02 -30.46 -16.63
CA PHE A 189 4.15 -29.67 -15.73
C PHE A 189 3.65 -30.49 -14.51
N GLU A 190 4.39 -31.51 -14.07
CA GLU A 190 3.94 -32.45 -13.01
C GLU A 190 3.62 -31.77 -11.65
N GLY A 191 4.10 -30.55 -11.40
CA GLY A 191 3.93 -29.85 -10.12
C GLY A 191 2.69 -28.93 -9.99
N ILE A 192 1.80 -28.83 -11.01
CA ILE A 192 0.79 -27.74 -11.08
C ILE A 192 -0.66 -28.21 -10.89
N ILE A 193 -0.89 -29.51 -10.71
CA ILE A 193 -2.25 -30.05 -10.44
C ILE A 193 -2.75 -29.64 -9.03
N GLY A 194 -1.87 -29.20 -8.14
CA GLY A 194 -2.24 -28.55 -6.88
C GLY A 194 -2.19 -27.04 -7.01
N ARG A 195 -3.26 -26.31 -6.64
CA ARG A 195 -3.21 -24.85 -6.39
C ARG A 195 -2.05 -24.58 -5.42
N PRO A 196 -0.93 -23.97 -5.84
CA PRO A 196 0.11 -23.64 -4.88
C PRO A 196 -0.45 -22.54 -3.98
N ASN A 197 -0.32 -22.72 -2.66
CA ASN A 197 -0.74 -21.70 -1.69
C ASN A 197 0.09 -20.39 -1.77
N SER A 198 0.98 -20.25 -2.76
CA SER A 198 1.80 -19.05 -3.00
C SER A 198 2.37 -19.02 -4.41
N THR A 199 2.12 -17.92 -5.12
CA THR A 199 2.72 -17.53 -6.41
C THR A 199 4.25 -17.57 -6.36
N ILE A 200 4.87 -17.30 -5.21
CA ILE A 200 6.34 -17.20 -5.08
C ILE A 200 7.00 -18.57 -4.99
N LYS A 201 6.50 -19.46 -4.12
CA LYS A 201 7.03 -20.84 -3.99
C LYS A 201 7.02 -21.55 -5.34
N TRP A 202 5.98 -21.26 -6.10
CA TRP A 202 5.80 -21.82 -7.42
C TRP A 202 6.65 -21.09 -8.49
N THR A 203 6.86 -19.76 -8.41
CA THR A 203 7.80 -19.08 -9.33
C THR A 203 9.21 -19.64 -9.16
N ALA A 204 9.63 -19.96 -7.95
CA ALA A 204 10.93 -20.59 -7.71
C ALA A 204 11.06 -21.94 -8.43
N HIS A 205 10.04 -22.81 -8.33
CA HIS A 205 10.02 -24.11 -9.01
C HIS A 205 10.04 -23.98 -10.55
N ILE A 206 9.31 -23.01 -11.10
CA ILE A 206 9.32 -22.73 -12.54
C ILE A 206 10.69 -22.19 -12.97
N LEU A 207 11.27 -21.25 -12.23
CA LEU A 207 12.58 -20.67 -12.53
C LEU A 207 13.69 -21.73 -12.45
N GLU A 208 13.60 -22.68 -11.51
CA GLU A 208 14.47 -23.85 -11.43
C GLU A 208 14.29 -24.78 -12.64
N SER A 209 13.05 -25.02 -13.07
CA SER A 209 12.76 -25.83 -14.26
C SER A 209 13.24 -25.16 -15.55
N MET A 210 13.20 -23.82 -15.62
CA MET A 210 13.69 -23.01 -16.74
C MET A 210 15.21 -22.89 -16.81
N SER A 211 15.94 -23.32 -15.77
CA SER A 211 17.39 -23.42 -15.82
C SER A 211 17.87 -24.63 -16.66
N LYS A 212 16.97 -25.55 -17.04
CA LYS A 212 17.25 -26.70 -17.88
C LYS A 212 17.27 -26.30 -19.38
N PRO A 213 18.18 -26.85 -20.20
CA PRO A 213 18.35 -26.45 -21.61
C PRO A 213 17.10 -26.54 -22.48
N THR A 214 16.21 -27.50 -22.19
CA THR A 214 14.99 -27.79 -22.94
C THR A 214 13.94 -26.68 -22.89
N ALA A 215 13.89 -25.88 -21.82
CA ALA A 215 12.91 -24.81 -21.66
C ALA A 215 13.27 -23.53 -22.45
N MET A 216 14.54 -23.36 -22.83
CA MET A 216 15.00 -22.15 -23.54
C MET A 216 14.45 -22.04 -24.97
N LEU A 217 14.21 -23.17 -25.64
CA LEU A 217 13.72 -23.21 -27.03
C LEU A 217 12.28 -22.68 -27.18
N PHE A 218 11.46 -22.76 -26.13
CA PHE A 218 10.07 -22.34 -26.16
C PHE A 218 9.92 -20.79 -26.21
N PHE A 219 10.77 -20.06 -25.48
CA PHE A 219 10.67 -18.60 -25.39
C PHE A 219 11.28 -17.87 -26.59
N GLU A 220 12.00 -18.59 -27.44
CA GLU A 220 12.63 -18.04 -28.65
C GLU A 220 11.70 -18.14 -29.87
N LYS A 221 10.79 -19.13 -29.91
CA LYS A 221 9.94 -19.39 -31.09
C LYS A 221 8.44 -19.09 -30.91
N ASP A 222 7.87 -19.30 -29.72
CA ASP A 222 6.40 -19.19 -29.52
C ASP A 222 5.97 -18.00 -28.65
N TYR A 223 6.93 -17.21 -28.16
CA TYR A 223 6.71 -16.16 -27.16
C TYR A 223 6.14 -14.83 -27.72
N PHE A 224 6.00 -14.71 -29.04
CA PHE A 224 5.51 -13.48 -29.68
C PHE A 224 4.00 -13.27 -29.42
N TYR A 225 3.19 -14.32 -29.49
CA TYR A 225 1.73 -14.18 -29.40
C TYR A 225 1.20 -13.83 -28.00
N CYS A 226 1.78 -14.40 -26.93
CA CYS A 226 1.34 -14.12 -25.55
C CYS A 226 1.80 -12.74 -25.04
N LEU A 227 2.96 -12.24 -25.50
CA LEU A 227 3.44 -10.92 -25.11
C LEU A 227 2.74 -9.80 -25.87
N GLU A 228 2.40 -9.99 -27.14
CA GLU A 228 1.61 -9.00 -27.90
C GLU A 228 0.25 -8.73 -27.24
N TYR A 229 -0.39 -9.76 -26.67
CA TYR A 229 -1.64 -9.59 -25.90
C TYR A 229 -1.44 -8.83 -24.58
N LEU A 230 -0.26 -8.92 -23.94
CA LEU A 230 0.03 -8.28 -22.64
C LEU A 230 0.74 -6.92 -22.74
N GLU A 231 1.34 -6.62 -23.90
CA GLU A 231 2.00 -5.35 -24.20
C GLU A 231 1.15 -4.45 -25.13
N GLY A 232 0.14 -5.02 -25.81
CA GLY A 232 -0.77 -4.34 -26.71
C GLY A 232 -2.07 -3.86 -26.06
N GLU A 233 -2.02 -2.76 -25.32
CA GLU A 233 -3.12 -1.78 -25.26
C GLU A 233 -2.48 -0.38 -25.19
N LYS A 234 -2.25 0.21 -26.37
CA LYS A 234 -2.13 1.65 -26.58
C LYS A 234 -3.20 2.07 -27.58
#